data_AF-A0A8J1MMC3-F1
#
_entry.id   AF-A0A8J1MMC3-F1
#
_cell.length_a   1.000
_cell.length_b   1.000
_cell.length_c   1.000
_cell.angle_alpha   90.00
_cell.angle_beta   90.00
_cell.angle_gamma   90.00
#
_symmetry.space_group_name_H-M   'P 1'
#
loop_
_entity.id
_entity.type
_entity.pdbx_description
1 polymer ?
#
loop_
_entity_poly.entity_id
_entity_poly.type
_entity_poly.pdbx_seq_one_letter_code
_entity_poly.pdbx_strand_id
1 'polypeptide(L)' 'MCLLIQPMGMSGYVSEQNLRWKWNYGSMYNYRNWKNGEPNNINNEYCGELAVETKFISWNDAPCCTQNHFMCKFKT' A
#
# COMPACT_ATOMS: atom_id res chain seq x y z
N MET A 1 -14.53 1.40 6.16
CA MET A 1 -13.12 1.86 6.32
C MET A 1 -12.35 1.51 5.06
N CYS A 2 -12.06 2.48 4.21
CA CYS A 2 -11.38 2.23 2.93
C CYS A 2 -9.93 1.79 3.17
N LEU A 3 -9.55 0.66 2.59
CA LEU A 3 -8.21 0.09 2.68
C LEU A 3 -7.26 0.90 1.77
N LEU A 4 -6.42 1.75 2.36
CA LEU A 4 -5.18 2.18 1.72
C LEU A 4 -4.02 1.71 2.62
N ILE A 5 -2.99 1.16 1.99
CA ILE A 5 -1.71 0.87 2.62
C ILE A 5 -0.83 2.10 2.36
N GLN A 6 -0.13 2.63 3.37
CA GLN A 6 0.77 3.77 3.20
C GLN A 6 2.13 3.47 3.89
N PRO A 7 3.26 3.97 3.38
CA PRO A 7 4.53 3.83 4.06
C PRO A 7 4.56 4.68 5.34
N MET A 8 5.09 4.12 6.42
CA MET A 8 5.52 4.86 7.61
C MET A 8 6.85 5.51 7.29
N GLY A 9 6.91 6.84 7.33
CA GLY A 9 8.16 7.55 7.07
C GLY A 9 8.05 8.90 6.38
N MET A 10 6.86 9.53 6.30
CA MET A 10 6.73 10.91 5.80
C MET A 10 7.41 11.98 6.70
N SER A 11 8.14 11.56 7.74
CA SER A 11 8.98 12.40 8.60
C SER A 11 10.46 12.07 8.36
N GLY A 12 10.98 12.45 7.20
CA GLY A 12 12.36 12.91 7.03
C GLY A 12 13.52 11.92 6.92
N TYR A 13 13.49 10.68 7.42
CA TYR A 13 14.71 9.84 7.46
C TYR A 13 14.48 8.33 7.37
N VAL A 14 13.72 7.88 6.38
CA VAL A 14 13.58 6.44 6.11
C VAL A 14 14.13 6.18 4.71
N SER A 15 15.24 5.45 4.62
CA SER A 15 15.77 5.00 3.33
C SER A 15 14.68 4.22 2.57
N GLU A 16 14.70 4.25 1.23
CA GLU A 16 13.73 3.53 0.39
C GLU A 16 13.60 2.04 0.79
N GLN A 17 14.70 1.45 1.30
CA GLN A 17 14.76 0.07 1.82
C GLN A 17 14.09 -0.14 3.19
N ASN A 18 13.73 0.93 3.92
CA ASN A 18 13.17 0.90 5.27
C ASN A 18 11.74 1.43 5.36
N LEU A 19 11.06 1.70 4.23
CA LEU A 19 9.67 2.14 4.22
C LEU A 19 8.76 1.04 4.80
N ARG A 20 8.35 1.21 6.05
CA ARG A 20 7.47 0.26 6.74
C ARG A 20 6.03 0.57 6.39
N TRP A 21 5.38 -0.23 5.57
CA TRP A 21 3.97 -0.02 5.24
C TRP A 21 3.05 -0.24 6.45
N LYS A 22 1.98 0.55 6.54
CA LYS A 22 0.91 0.44 7.53
C LYS A 22 -0.45 0.54 6.85
N TRP A 23 -1.45 -0.07 7.47
CA TRP A 23 -2.84 0.21 7.15
C TRP A 23 -3.22 1.58 7.73
N ASN A 24 -4.10 2.32 7.04
CA ASN A 24 -4.58 3.65 7.46
C ASN A 24 -5.09 3.74 8.91
N TYR A 25 -5.52 2.62 9.52
CA TYR A 25 -6.05 2.60 10.89
C TYR A 25 -5.09 2.02 11.94
N GLY A 26 -3.80 1.92 11.62
CA GLY A 26 -2.77 1.49 12.58
C GLY A 26 -2.82 0.00 12.95
N SER A 27 -3.67 -0.79 12.29
CA SER A 27 -3.67 -2.24 12.43
C SER A 27 -2.34 -2.82 11.93
N MET A 28 -1.82 -3.80 12.67
CA MET A 28 -0.47 -4.32 12.44
C MET A 28 -0.30 -4.87 11.02
N TYR A 29 0.82 -4.50 10.40
CA TYR A 29 1.29 -4.91 9.08
C TYR A 29 1.86 -6.34 9.10
N ASN A 30 1.04 -7.30 9.48
CA ASN A 30 1.49 -8.69 9.69
C ASN A 30 1.34 -9.58 8.44
N TYR A 31 0.56 -9.14 7.46
CA TYR A 31 0.37 -9.83 6.19
C TYR A 31 0.88 -8.95 5.04
N ARG A 32 1.50 -9.57 4.04
CA ARG A 32 2.03 -8.92 2.83
C ARG A 32 1.80 -9.82 1.63
N ASN A 33 1.30 -9.26 0.54
CA ASN A 33 1.11 -9.99 -0.71
C ASN A 33 1.48 -9.14 -1.93
N TRP A 34 2.67 -8.54 -1.92
CA TRP A 34 3.16 -7.75 -3.06
C TRP A 34 3.23 -8.60 -4.33
N LYS A 35 2.87 -8.00 -5.47
CA LYS A 35 3.14 -8.55 -6.79
C LYS A 35 4.66 -8.68 -6.95
N ASN A 36 5.11 -9.65 -7.75
CA ASN A 36 6.54 -9.80 -8.01
C ASN A 36 7.12 -8.49 -8.58
N GLY A 37 8.18 -7.98 -7.96
CA GLY A 37 8.79 -6.69 -8.29
C GLY A 37 8.31 -5.51 -7.45
N GLU A 38 7.25 -5.66 -6.65
CA GLU A 38 6.68 -4.57 -5.83
C GLU A 38 7.07 -4.69 -4.34
N PRO A 39 7.09 -3.57 -3.59
CA PRO A 39 6.89 -2.19 -4.07
C PRO A 39 8.13 -1.65 -4.79
N ASN A 40 7.94 -0.92 -5.90
CA ASN A 40 9.03 -0.45 -6.76
C ASN A 40 9.22 1.08 -6.82
N ASN A 41 8.22 1.85 -6.37
CA ASN A 41 8.17 3.30 -6.36
C ASN A 41 8.55 3.98 -7.70
N ILE A 42 8.18 3.41 -8.85
CA ILE A 42 8.58 3.91 -10.17
C ILE A 42 8.02 5.31 -10.45
N ASN A 43 6.83 5.63 -9.93
CA ASN A 43 6.14 6.91 -10.20
C ASN A 43 5.75 7.69 -8.94
N ASN A 44 6.57 7.70 -7.89
CA ASN A 44 6.23 8.31 -6.59
C ASN A 44 4.95 7.68 -6.00
N GLU A 45 5.03 6.37 -5.81
CA GLU A 45 3.93 5.46 -5.52
C GLU A 45 3.91 5.11 -4.03
N TYR A 46 3.18 5.91 -3.27
CA TYR A 46 3.18 5.82 -1.80
C TYR A 46 1.86 5.29 -1.22
N CYS A 47 0.99 4.72 -2.04
CA CYS A 47 -0.24 4.08 -1.60
C CYS A 47 -0.36 2.68 -2.19
N GLY A 48 -0.80 1.71 -1.39
CA GLY A 48 -1.03 0.35 -1.87
C GLY A 48 -2.39 0.20 -2.52
N GLU A 49 -2.42 -0.44 -3.67
CA GLU A 49 -3.61 -0.90 -4.38
C GLU A 49 -3.56 -2.42 -4.65
N LEU A 50 -4.67 -2.98 -5.10
CA LEU A 50 -4.71 -4.36 -5.58
C LEU A 50 -4.38 -4.39 -7.07
N ALA A 51 -3.38 -5.17 -7.44
CA ALA A 51 -2.85 -5.27 -8.79
C ALA A 51 -3.83 -6.00 -9.73
N VAL A 52 -4.28 -5.32 -10.79
CA VAL A 52 -5.22 -5.84 -11.78
C VAL A 52 -4.66 -7.08 -12.48
N GLU A 53 -3.35 -7.10 -12.75
CA GLU A 53 -2.66 -8.19 -13.45
C GLU A 53 -2.71 -9.50 -12.68
N THR A 54 -2.83 -9.41 -11.36
CA THR A 54 -2.98 -10.57 -10.47
C THR A 54 -4.44 -10.89 -10.14
N LYS A 55 -5.39 -10.32 -10.88
CA LYS A 55 -6.84 -10.42 -10.60
C LYS A 55 -7.18 -9.94 -9.19
N PHE A 56 -6.54 -8.86 -8.75
CA PHE A 56 -6.72 -8.24 -7.43
C PHE A 56 -6.32 -9.13 -6.24
N ILE A 57 -5.43 -10.10 -6.47
CA ILE A 57 -4.92 -10.99 -5.41
C ILE A 57 -3.75 -10.34 -4.69
N SER A 58 -2.79 -9.81 -5.46
CA SER A 58 -1.55 -9.22 -4.97
C SER A 58 -1.57 -7.70 -5.03
N TRP A 59 -0.58 -7.07 -4.39
CA TRP A 59 -0.53 -5.63 -4.15
C TRP A 59 0.46 -4.94 -5.08
N ASN A 60 0.16 -3.71 -5.42
CA ASN A 60 1.02 -2.78 -6.15
C ASN A 60 1.13 -1.49 -5.33
N ASP A 61 2.29 -0.84 -5.30
CA ASP A 61 2.34 0.55 -4.89
C ASP A 61 1.93 1.42 -6.08
N ALA A 62 1.12 2.44 -5.80
CA ALA A 62 0.55 3.35 -6.77
C ALA A 62 0.51 4.79 -6.25
N PRO A 63 0.32 5.79 -7.12
CA PRO A 63 0.17 7.16 -6.69
C PRO A 63 -1.07 7.31 -5.81
N CYS A 64 -0.92 7.99 -4.67
CA CYS A 64 -2.02 8.12 -3.70
C CYS A 64 -3.25 8.87 -4.23
N CYS A 65 -3.08 9.66 -5.30
CA CYS A 65 -4.16 10.44 -5.91
C CYS A 65 -4.87 9.70 -7.05
N THR A 66 -4.53 8.43 -7.32
CA THR A 66 -5.20 7.63 -8.35
C THR A 66 -6.65 7.33 -7.96
N GLN A 67 -7.58 7.59 -8.87
CA GLN A 67 -9.00 7.31 -8.67
C GLN A 67 -9.32 5.85 -8.96
N ASN A 68 -9.29 5.01 -7.92
CA ASN A 68 -9.62 3.60 -8.00
C ASN A 68 -10.84 3.24 -7.15
N HIS A 69 -11.44 2.09 -7.47
CA HIS A 69 -12.39 1.44 -6.57
C HIS A 69 -11.68 1.04 -5.27
N PHE A 70 -12.38 1.13 -4.15
CA PHE A 70 -11.81 0.85 -2.83
C PHE A 70 -12.59 -0.24 -2.10
N MET A 71 -11.89 -1.02 -1.29
CA MET A 71 -12.50 -2.01 -0.40
C MET A 71 -12.69 -1.41 0.99
N CYS A 72 -13.87 -1.62 1.58
CA CYS A 72 -14.15 -1.23 2.95
C CYS A 72 -14.08 -2.42 3.89
N LYS A 73 -13.31 -2.29 4.97
CA LYS A 73 -13.44 -3.13 6.16
C LYS A 73 -14.37 -2.43 7.17
N PHE A 74 -15.25 -3.18 7.82
CA PHE A 74 -15.99 -2.68 8.99
C PHE A 74 -15.27 -3.10 10.26
N LYS A 75 -15.28 -2.24 11.29
CA LYS A 75 -14.88 -2.68 12.63
C LYS A 75 -16.04 -3.51 13.17
N THR A 76 -15.76 -4.75 13.53
CA THR A 76 -16.64 -5.56 14.37
C THR A 76 -16.52 -5.10 15.82
#